data_AF-A0A482W2C7-F1
#
_entry.id   AF-A0A482W2C7-F1
#
_cell.length_a   1.000
_cell.length_b   1.000
_cell.length_c   1.000
_cell.angle_alpha   90.00
_cell.angle_beta   90.00
_cell.angle_gamma   90.00
#
_symmetry.space_group_name_H-M   'P 1'
#
loop_
_entity.id
_entity.type
_entity.pdbx_description
1 polymer ?
#
loop_
_entity_poly.entity_id
_entity_poly.type
_entity_poly.pdbx_seq_one_letter_code
_entity_poly.pdbx_strand_id
1 'polypeptide(L)'
;HLTIFRDDLLIFTYVGFFLTYLYTISGFLIGWAAGFGVTGGAHRLWTHRSYKAKLPLRIILIICYSMAGQNKLYEWVRDHRVHHKFSETDADPHNANRGFFFSHVGWLMMRKHPDVLRKGKQIDCTDLFDDPVVVFFERHFGPMKLFFAFIFPTLFPYYFWNETFYWSFMGSIARYVCSLNCTWLVNSAAHMFGNKPYDR
;
A
#
# COMPACT_ATOMS: atom_id res chain seq x y z
N HIS A 1 -47.25 15.22 15.45
CA HIS A 1 -46.86 14.21 14.44
C HIS A 1 -45.72 14.66 13.52
N LEU A 2 -45.64 15.93 13.09
CA LEU A 2 -44.51 16.43 12.26
C LEU A 2 -43.18 16.62 13.02
N THR A 3 -43.22 16.86 14.33
CA THR A 3 -42.03 17.07 15.17
C THR A 3 -41.25 15.77 15.39
N ILE A 4 -41.94 14.67 15.65
CA ILE A 4 -41.35 13.33 15.87
C ILE A 4 -40.57 12.86 14.63
N PHE A 5 -41.15 13.02 13.43
CA PHE A 5 -40.47 12.67 12.18
C PHE A 5 -39.20 13.49 11.90
N ARG A 6 -39.14 14.75 12.37
CA ARG A 6 -37.97 15.62 12.20
C ARG A 6 -36.87 15.25 13.19
N ASP A 7 -37.24 14.92 14.42
CA ASP A 7 -36.31 14.50 15.47
C ASP A 7 -35.72 13.12 15.15
N ASP A 8 -36.53 12.18 14.64
CA ASP A 8 -36.08 10.87 14.17
C ASP A 8 -35.12 10.98 12.98
N LEU A 9 -35.42 11.86 12.01
CA LEU A 9 -34.55 12.11 10.86
C LEU A 9 -33.21 12.74 11.29
N LEU A 10 -33.23 13.69 12.23
CA LEU A 10 -32.03 14.33 12.76
C LEU A 10 -31.18 13.34 13.57
N ILE A 11 -31.79 12.47 14.37
CA ILE A 11 -31.11 11.39 15.09
C ILE A 11 -30.50 10.39 14.11
N PHE A 12 -31.23 9.99 13.07
CA PHE A 12 -30.70 9.10 12.01
C PHE A 12 -29.51 9.71 11.28
N THR A 13 -29.58 11.02 11.02
CA THR A 13 -28.48 11.75 10.36
C THR A 13 -27.27 11.90 11.31
N TYR A 14 -27.47 12.23 12.59
CA TYR A 14 -26.40 12.35 13.59
C TYR A 14 -25.74 11.02 13.92
N VAL A 15 -26.51 9.93 14.06
CA VAL A 15 -25.99 8.58 14.27
C VAL A 15 -25.24 8.10 13.02
N GLY A 16 -25.76 8.39 11.83
CA GLY A 16 -25.04 8.17 10.57
C GLY A 16 -23.71 8.92 10.50
N PHE A 17 -23.67 10.20 10.91
CA PHE A 17 -22.43 10.99 10.96
C PHE A 17 -21.43 10.50 12.01
N PHE A 18 -21.89 10.05 13.18
CA PHE A 18 -21.02 9.56 14.26
C PHE A 18 -20.38 8.20 13.93
N LEU A 19 -21.15 7.26 13.35
CA LEU A 19 -20.61 5.97 12.87
C LEU A 19 -19.64 6.18 11.70
N THR A 20 -19.94 7.12 10.79
CA THR A 20 -19.04 7.54 9.71
C THR A 20 -17.71 8.12 10.25
N TYR A 21 -17.74 8.84 11.37
CA TYR A 21 -16.55 9.45 11.99
C TYR A 21 -15.61 8.40 12.59
N LEU A 22 -16.16 7.44 13.35
CA LEU A 22 -15.38 6.35 13.94
C LEU A 22 -14.82 5.39 12.88
N TYR A 23 -15.61 5.11 11.83
CA TYR A 23 -15.15 4.41 10.64
C TYR A 23 -13.98 5.15 9.96
N THR A 24 -14.10 6.46 9.76
CA THR A 24 -13.04 7.29 9.14
C THR A 24 -11.73 7.20 9.92
N ILE A 25 -11.80 7.22 11.25
CA ILE A 25 -10.61 7.07 12.10
C ILE A 25 -9.98 5.67 11.93
N SER A 26 -10.79 4.61 11.99
CA SER A 26 -10.28 3.23 11.85
C SER A 26 -9.64 2.99 10.48
N GLY A 27 -10.28 3.42 9.40
CA GLY A 27 -9.77 3.32 8.03
C GLY A 27 -8.51 4.16 7.83
N PHE A 28 -8.46 5.37 8.42
CA PHE A 28 -7.27 6.22 8.40
C PHE A 28 -6.11 5.56 9.13
N LEU A 29 -6.31 5.03 10.35
CA LEU A 29 -5.26 4.36 11.12
C LEU A 29 -4.70 3.13 10.38
N ILE A 30 -5.57 2.30 9.79
CA ILE A 30 -5.14 1.16 8.98
C ILE A 30 -4.39 1.62 7.72
N GLY A 31 -4.88 2.69 7.07
CA GLY A 31 -4.19 3.30 5.92
C GLY A 31 -2.81 3.84 6.28
N TRP A 32 -2.66 4.47 7.45
CA TRP A 32 -1.38 4.94 7.97
C TRP A 32 -0.43 3.79 8.30
N ALA A 33 -0.93 2.73 8.95
CA ALA A 33 -0.15 1.53 9.20
C ALA A 33 0.32 0.90 7.88
N ALA A 34 -0.55 0.81 6.87
CA ALA A 34 -0.19 0.36 5.53
C ALA A 34 0.89 1.23 4.89
N GLY A 35 0.74 2.55 4.92
CA GLY A 35 1.74 3.50 4.42
C GLY A 35 3.08 3.39 5.14
N PHE A 36 3.06 3.16 6.46
CA PHE A 36 4.27 2.92 7.26
C PHE A 36 4.96 1.61 6.88
N GLY A 37 4.20 0.54 6.62
CA GLY A 37 4.73 -0.72 6.11
C GLY A 37 5.44 -0.58 4.77
N VAL A 38 4.88 0.21 3.85
CA VAL A 38 5.51 0.50 2.55
C VAL A 38 6.74 1.39 2.73
N THR A 39 6.62 2.53 3.42
CA THR A 39 7.68 3.54 3.49
C THR A 39 8.80 3.16 4.47
N GLY A 40 8.45 2.75 5.68
CA GLY A 40 9.40 2.33 6.71
C GLY A 40 9.96 0.95 6.44
N GLY A 41 9.10 0.02 6.00
CA GLY A 41 9.47 -1.37 5.70
C GLY A 41 10.02 -1.54 4.30
N ALA A 42 9.13 -1.79 3.33
CA ALA A 42 9.52 -2.17 1.97
C ALA A 42 10.54 -1.22 1.34
N HIS A 43 10.32 0.08 1.45
CA HIS A 43 11.17 1.11 0.87
C HIS A 43 12.49 1.31 1.64
N ARG A 44 12.43 1.73 2.91
CA ARG A 44 13.63 2.15 3.65
C ARG A 44 14.43 0.98 4.22
N LEU A 45 13.76 0.00 4.82
CA LEU A 45 14.42 -1.15 5.45
C LEU A 45 14.88 -2.16 4.40
N TRP A 46 13.95 -2.74 3.64
CA TRP A 46 14.26 -3.88 2.78
C TRP A 46 14.83 -3.46 1.43
N THR A 47 14.38 -2.37 0.81
CA THR A 47 14.99 -1.92 -0.45
C THR A 47 16.31 -1.19 -0.24
N HIS A 48 16.30 -0.10 0.53
CA HIS A 48 17.46 0.80 0.64
C HIS A 48 18.42 0.47 1.76
N ARG A 49 18.06 -0.44 2.68
CA ARG A 49 18.88 -0.84 3.82
C ARG A 49 19.37 0.38 4.64
N SER A 50 18.55 1.41 4.75
CA SER A 50 18.93 2.69 5.38
C SER A 50 19.03 2.62 6.90
N TYR A 51 18.52 1.55 7.51
CA TYR A 51 18.66 1.25 8.93
C TYR A 51 18.58 -0.26 9.18
N LYS A 52 18.94 -0.70 10.39
CA LYS A 52 18.80 -2.08 10.85
C LYS A 52 17.66 -2.18 11.86
N ALA A 53 16.80 -3.18 11.73
CA ALA A 53 15.66 -3.41 12.61
C ALA A 53 15.83 -4.72 13.40
N LYS A 54 15.54 -4.69 14.70
CA LYS A 54 15.42 -5.93 15.49
C LYS A 54 14.16 -6.70 15.08
N LEU A 55 14.10 -7.98 15.44
CA LEU A 55 13.00 -8.89 15.08
C LEU A 55 11.59 -8.31 15.33
N PRO A 56 11.28 -7.67 16.48
CA PRO A 56 9.93 -7.14 16.72
C PRO A 56 9.50 -6.10 15.68
N LEU A 57 10.38 -5.15 15.34
CA LEU A 57 10.07 -4.12 14.36
C LEU A 57 9.92 -4.71 12.95
N ARG A 58 10.73 -5.71 12.58
CA ARG A 58 10.58 -6.41 11.28
C ARG A 58 9.22 -7.09 11.15
N ILE A 59 8.76 -7.74 12.21
CA ILE A 59 7.43 -8.37 12.27
C ILE A 59 6.32 -7.31 12.15
N ILE A 60 6.43 -6.20 12.89
CA ILE A 60 5.45 -5.11 12.79
C ILE A 60 5.40 -4.56 11.35
N LEU A 61 6.56 -4.29 10.75
CA LEU A 61 6.65 -3.73 9.41
C LEU A 61 6.08 -4.66 8.34
N ILE A 62 6.27 -5.98 8.46
CA ILE A 62 5.74 -6.92 7.47
C ILE A 62 4.23 -7.08 7.58
N ILE A 63 3.68 -7.01 8.80
CA ILE A 63 2.23 -6.98 9.03
C ILE A 63 1.62 -5.69 8.46
N CYS A 64 2.23 -4.55 8.76
CA CYS A 64 1.87 -3.26 8.19
C CYS A 64 1.92 -3.28 6.64
N TYR A 65 2.98 -3.85 6.05
CA TYR A 65 3.09 -4.00 4.60
C TYR A 65 1.99 -4.90 4.03
N SER A 66 1.60 -5.95 4.75
CA SER A 66 0.49 -6.82 4.37
C SER A 66 -0.84 -6.06 4.27
N MET A 67 -1.08 -5.06 5.13
CA MET A 67 -2.26 -4.19 5.08
C MET A 67 -2.27 -3.27 3.84
N ALA A 68 -1.09 -2.94 3.29
CA ALA A 68 -0.98 -2.17 2.06
C ALA A 68 -1.47 -2.96 0.84
N GLY A 69 -1.47 -4.29 0.91
CA GLY A 69 -2.02 -5.17 -0.13
C GLY A 69 -1.33 -5.03 -1.49
N GLN A 70 -0.06 -4.65 -1.50
CA GLN A 70 0.74 -4.54 -2.72
C GLN A 70 1.22 -5.93 -3.20
N ASN A 71 2.25 -5.98 -4.05
CA ASN A 71 2.84 -7.22 -4.56
C ASN A 71 3.60 -7.96 -3.46
N LYS A 72 4.17 -9.12 -3.79
CA LYS A 72 5.13 -9.79 -2.91
C LYS A 72 6.28 -8.85 -2.56
N LEU A 73 6.83 -8.97 -1.36
CA LEU A 73 7.88 -8.07 -0.89
C LEU A 73 9.13 -8.21 -1.75
N TYR A 74 9.49 -9.44 -2.12
CA TYR A 74 10.59 -9.71 -3.05
C TYR A 74 10.42 -8.99 -4.39
N GLU A 75 9.23 -9.06 -4.98
CA GLU A 75 8.94 -8.40 -6.26
C GLU A 75 9.00 -6.89 -6.13
N TRP A 76 8.42 -6.35 -5.06
CA TRP A 76 8.43 -4.93 -4.75
C TRP A 76 9.86 -4.41 -4.59
N VAL A 77 10.67 -5.06 -3.76
CA VAL A 77 12.06 -4.66 -3.50
C VAL A 77 12.89 -4.77 -4.77
N ARG A 78 12.79 -5.88 -5.50
CA ARG A 78 13.53 -6.06 -6.76
C ARG A 78 13.17 -4.96 -7.76
N ASP A 79 11.88 -4.75 -8.01
CA ASP A 79 11.42 -3.76 -8.99
C ASP A 79 11.85 -2.34 -8.56
N HIS A 80 11.78 -2.00 -7.26
CA HIS A 80 12.21 -0.71 -6.74
C HIS A 80 13.73 -0.49 -6.86
N ARG A 81 14.54 -1.53 -6.61
CA ARG A 81 16.00 -1.49 -6.84
C ARG A 81 16.34 -1.34 -8.33
N VAL A 82 15.60 -2.00 -9.22
CA VAL A 82 15.74 -1.80 -10.67
C VAL A 82 15.40 -0.37 -11.06
N HIS A 83 14.28 0.16 -10.55
CA HIS A 83 13.83 1.53 -10.80
C HIS A 83 14.92 2.55 -10.44
N HIS A 84 15.49 2.49 -9.22
CA HIS A 84 16.56 3.41 -8.85
C HIS A 84 17.83 3.28 -9.72
N LYS A 85 18.17 2.06 -10.15
CA LYS A 85 19.39 1.81 -10.92
C LYS A 85 19.27 2.19 -12.40
N PHE A 86 18.07 2.09 -12.96
CA PHE A 86 17.83 2.26 -14.39
C PHE A 86 16.65 3.20 -14.67
N SER A 87 16.42 4.18 -13.78
CA SER A 87 15.31 5.12 -13.85
C SER A 87 15.20 5.76 -15.23
N GLU A 88 13.97 5.96 -15.70
CA GLU A 88 13.68 6.62 -16.98
C GLU A 88 14.22 5.90 -18.23
N THR A 89 14.54 4.59 -18.13
CA THR A 89 14.89 3.73 -19.26
C THR A 89 13.88 2.61 -19.44
N ASP A 90 14.00 1.82 -20.51
CA ASP A 90 13.16 0.62 -20.73
C ASP A 90 13.37 -0.51 -19.71
N ALA A 91 14.39 -0.38 -18.86
CA ALA A 91 14.59 -1.27 -17.72
C ALA A 91 13.84 -0.80 -16.46
N ASP A 92 13.32 0.42 -16.41
CA ASP A 92 12.51 0.93 -15.32
C ASP A 92 11.08 0.31 -15.37
N PRO A 93 10.63 -0.41 -14.33
CA PRO A 93 9.29 -1.01 -14.29
C PRO A 93 8.16 -0.03 -14.53
N HIS A 94 8.32 1.23 -14.09
CA HIS A 94 7.30 2.28 -14.18
C HIS A 94 7.88 3.56 -14.81
N ASN A 95 8.70 3.38 -15.85
CA ASN A 95 9.32 4.42 -16.66
C ASN A 95 8.39 5.62 -16.93
N ALA A 96 8.69 6.79 -16.34
CA ALA A 96 7.84 7.97 -16.44
C ALA A 96 7.88 8.61 -17.84
N ASN A 97 8.92 8.36 -18.64
CA ASN A 97 8.96 8.77 -20.06
C ASN A 97 7.85 8.14 -20.91
N ARG A 98 7.21 7.06 -20.46
CA ARG A 98 6.05 6.45 -21.13
C ARG A 98 4.72 7.12 -20.76
N GLY A 99 4.77 8.22 -20.02
CA GLY A 99 3.63 9.06 -19.67
C GLY A 99 2.97 8.71 -18.34
N PHE A 100 2.23 9.69 -17.80
CA PHE A 100 1.61 9.62 -16.47
C PHE A 100 0.79 8.34 -16.24
N PHE A 101 -0.07 7.97 -17.20
CA PHE A 101 -0.93 6.81 -17.05
C PHE A 101 -0.13 5.51 -16.91
N PHE A 102 0.95 5.36 -17.70
CA PHE A 102 1.81 4.19 -17.63
C PHE A 102 2.51 4.09 -16.28
N SER A 103 3.17 5.15 -15.83
CA SER A 103 3.92 5.16 -14.56
C SER A 103 3.02 5.11 -13.32
N HIS A 104 1.79 5.60 -13.42
CA HIS A 104 0.81 5.55 -12.33
C HIS A 104 0.23 4.14 -12.13
N VAL A 105 -0.40 3.56 -13.15
CA VAL A 105 -1.09 2.26 -13.01
C VAL A 105 -0.94 1.35 -14.24
N GLY A 106 -0.68 1.93 -15.41
CA GLY A 106 -0.58 1.20 -16.68
C GLY A 106 0.44 0.07 -16.66
N TRP A 107 1.58 0.26 -15.99
CA TRP A 107 2.64 -0.74 -15.86
C TRP A 107 2.19 -2.05 -15.18
N LEU A 108 1.17 -1.99 -14.31
CA LEU A 108 0.58 -3.16 -13.65
C LEU A 108 -0.43 -3.91 -14.55
N MET A 109 -0.94 -3.26 -15.59
CA MET A 109 -1.97 -3.81 -16.47
C MET A 109 -1.41 -4.48 -17.72
N MET A 110 -0.09 -4.53 -17.84
CA MET A 110 0.59 -5.09 -19.01
C MET A 110 1.84 -5.89 -18.63
N ARG A 111 2.33 -6.67 -19.58
CA ARG A 111 3.58 -7.41 -19.38
C ARG A 111 4.75 -6.43 -19.24
N LYS A 112 5.66 -6.73 -18.32
CA LYS A 112 6.91 -5.98 -18.13
C LYS A 112 7.73 -6.01 -19.42
N HIS A 113 8.42 -4.91 -19.71
CA HIS A 113 9.37 -4.85 -20.81
C HIS A 113 10.50 -5.89 -20.58
N PRO A 114 11.03 -6.56 -21.63
CA PRO A 114 12.08 -7.57 -21.47
C PRO A 114 13.32 -7.09 -20.70
N ASP A 115 13.68 -5.80 -20.84
CA ASP A 115 14.81 -5.23 -20.10
C ASP A 115 14.59 -5.14 -18.60
N VAL A 116 13.36 -4.91 -18.14
CA VAL A 116 13.02 -4.96 -16.70
C VAL A 116 13.36 -6.35 -16.14
N LEU A 117 13.03 -7.41 -16.89
CA LEU A 117 13.30 -8.79 -16.49
C LEU A 117 14.80 -9.11 -16.55
N ARG A 118 15.47 -8.71 -17.63
CA ARG A 118 16.90 -8.95 -17.85
C ARG A 118 17.76 -8.25 -16.81
N LYS A 119 17.48 -6.97 -16.54
CA LYS A 119 18.19 -6.15 -15.55
C LYS A 119 17.78 -6.50 -14.13
N GLY A 120 16.53 -6.89 -13.90
CA GLY A 120 16.06 -7.38 -12.61
C GLY A 120 16.80 -8.62 -12.10
N LYS A 121 17.25 -9.51 -12.99
CA LYS A 121 18.12 -10.66 -12.63
C LYS A 121 19.51 -10.25 -12.12
N GLN A 122 19.95 -9.03 -12.41
CA GLN A 122 21.26 -8.50 -11.99
C GLN A 122 21.18 -7.78 -10.64
N ILE A 123 19.97 -7.59 -10.10
CA ILE A 123 19.78 -7.01 -8.78
C ILE A 123 20.00 -8.09 -7.74
N ASP A 124 20.96 -7.86 -6.86
CA ASP A 124 21.13 -8.67 -5.66
C ASP A 124 19.93 -8.48 -4.73
N CYS A 125 19.27 -9.58 -4.36
CA CYS A 125 18.21 -9.67 -3.37
C CYS A 125 18.47 -10.80 -2.35
N THR A 126 19.72 -11.27 -2.24
CA THR A 126 20.11 -12.35 -1.32
C THR A 126 19.74 -12.04 0.13
N ASP A 127 19.86 -10.76 0.51
CA ASP A 127 19.49 -10.25 1.83
C ASP A 127 18.04 -10.52 2.24
N LEU A 128 17.11 -10.61 1.28
CA LEU A 128 15.71 -10.92 1.57
C LEU A 128 15.50 -12.40 1.91
N PHE A 129 16.32 -13.29 1.34
CA PHE A 129 16.26 -14.71 1.61
C PHE A 129 16.92 -15.07 2.95
N ASP A 130 17.83 -14.22 3.43
CA ASP A 130 18.47 -14.36 4.74
C ASP A 130 17.58 -13.83 5.89
N ASP A 131 16.53 -13.06 5.59
CA ASP A 131 15.59 -12.57 6.60
C ASP A 131 14.43 -13.58 6.81
N PRO A 132 14.38 -14.30 7.95
CA PRO A 132 13.34 -15.29 8.20
C PRO A 132 11.94 -14.70 8.24
N VAL A 133 11.78 -13.41 8.57
CA VAL A 133 10.48 -12.72 8.55
C VAL A 133 9.99 -12.57 7.11
N VAL A 134 10.88 -12.19 6.20
CA VAL A 134 10.57 -12.05 4.77
C VAL A 134 10.28 -13.41 4.16
N VAL A 135 11.10 -14.42 4.44
CA VAL A 135 10.87 -15.79 3.97
C VAL A 135 9.52 -16.33 4.44
N PHE A 136 9.16 -16.09 5.70
CA PHE A 136 7.84 -16.46 6.23
C PHE A 136 6.71 -15.76 5.46
N PHE A 137 6.82 -14.45 5.28
CA PHE A 137 5.83 -13.66 4.55
C PHE A 137 5.67 -14.13 3.09
N GLU A 138 6.77 -14.36 2.37
CA GLU A 138 6.74 -14.81 0.98
C GLU A 138 6.03 -16.17 0.83
N ARG A 139 6.22 -17.08 1.79
CA ARG A 139 5.52 -18.38 1.84
C ARG A 139 4.02 -18.24 2.12
N HIS A 140 3.62 -17.24 2.90
CA HIS A 140 2.23 -17.02 3.34
C HIS A 140 1.58 -15.78 2.70
N PHE A 141 2.14 -15.28 1.59
CA PHE A 141 1.76 -14.01 1.00
C PHE A 141 0.26 -13.91 0.71
N GLY A 142 -0.32 -14.93 0.07
CA GLY A 142 -1.74 -14.96 -0.28
C GLY A 142 -2.64 -14.83 0.95
N PRO A 143 -2.53 -15.74 1.95
CA PRO A 143 -3.28 -15.65 3.19
C PRO A 143 -3.06 -14.34 3.95
N MET A 144 -1.82 -13.87 4.10
CA MET A 144 -1.50 -12.64 4.83
C MET A 144 -2.10 -11.41 4.15
N LYS A 145 -1.97 -11.31 2.81
CA LYS A 145 -2.58 -10.23 2.03
C LYS A 145 -4.10 -10.24 2.16
N LEU A 146 -4.73 -11.40 1.97
CA LEU A 146 -6.19 -11.51 2.07
C LEU A 146 -6.68 -11.09 3.45
N PHE A 147 -6.02 -11.58 4.50
CA PHE A 147 -6.39 -11.28 5.87
C PHE A 147 -6.17 -9.80 6.22
N PHE A 148 -4.95 -9.29 6.09
CA PHE A 148 -4.60 -7.96 6.58
C PHE A 148 -5.09 -6.81 5.68
N ALA A 149 -5.20 -7.01 4.36
CA ALA A 149 -5.62 -5.94 3.45
C ALA A 149 -7.15 -5.84 3.29
N PHE A 150 -7.89 -6.93 3.52
CA PHE A 150 -9.32 -6.99 3.23
C PHE A 150 -10.17 -7.51 4.39
N ILE A 151 -9.87 -8.70 4.95
CA ILE A 151 -10.72 -9.29 5.99
C ILE A 151 -10.66 -8.48 7.29
N PHE A 152 -9.46 -8.22 7.82
CA PHE A 152 -9.28 -7.48 9.05
C PHE A 152 -9.86 -6.05 8.96
N PRO A 153 -9.57 -5.25 7.91
CA PRO A 153 -10.15 -3.92 7.78
C PRO A 153 -11.67 -3.92 7.62
N THR A 154 -12.27 -5.01 7.11
CA THR A 154 -13.73 -5.14 7.00
C THR A 154 -14.37 -5.53 8.32
N LEU A 155 -13.79 -6.52 9.02
CA LEU A 155 -14.40 -7.05 10.24
C LEU A 155 -14.19 -6.16 11.46
N PHE A 156 -13.12 -5.36 11.47
CA PHE A 156 -12.79 -4.53 12.62
C PHE A 156 -13.83 -3.42 12.87
N PRO A 157 -14.24 -2.59 11.89
CA PRO A 157 -15.40 -1.68 12.01
C PRO A 157 -16.70 -2.40 12.36
N TYR A 158 -16.96 -3.55 11.71
CA TYR A 158 -18.18 -4.33 11.92
C TYR A 158 -18.36 -4.78 13.38
N TYR A 159 -17.32 -5.34 14.00
CA TYR A 159 -17.42 -5.85 15.37
C TYR A 159 -17.20 -4.79 16.46
N PHE A 160 -16.34 -3.80 16.23
CA PHE A 160 -15.91 -2.88 17.30
C PHE A 160 -16.56 -1.51 17.24
N TRP A 161 -17.18 -1.13 16.12
CA TRP A 161 -17.84 0.17 15.95
C TRP A 161 -19.31 0.07 15.58
N ASN A 162 -19.88 -1.14 15.61
CA ASN A 162 -21.28 -1.39 15.24
C ASN A 162 -21.62 -0.85 13.83
N GLU A 163 -20.63 -0.86 12.93
CA GLU A 163 -20.81 -0.51 11.53
C GLU A 163 -21.48 -1.69 10.81
N THR A 164 -22.24 -1.41 9.76
CA THR A 164 -22.79 -2.47 8.91
C THR A 164 -21.67 -3.17 8.14
N PHE A 165 -21.85 -4.45 7.84
CA PHE A 165 -20.89 -5.20 7.04
C PHE A 165 -20.65 -4.56 5.67
N TYR A 166 -21.73 -4.09 5.02
CA TYR A 166 -21.66 -3.45 3.70
C TYR A 166 -20.76 -2.21 3.71
N TRP A 167 -20.98 -1.26 4.63
CA TRP A 167 -20.17 -0.04 4.70
C TRP A 167 -18.73 -0.32 5.15
N SER A 168 -18.53 -1.29 6.06
CA SER A 168 -17.19 -1.72 6.46
C SER A 168 -16.39 -2.31 5.28
N PHE A 169 -17.04 -3.12 4.45
CA PHE A 169 -16.43 -3.71 3.26
C PHE A 169 -16.12 -2.66 2.20
N MET A 170 -17.12 -1.84 1.83
CA MET A 170 -16.94 -0.75 0.84
C MET A 170 -15.83 0.21 1.28
N GLY A 171 -15.80 0.49 2.58
CA GLY A 171 -14.77 1.29 3.19
C GLY A 171 -13.35 0.72 3.08
N SER A 172 -13.20 -0.58 3.33
CA SER A 172 -11.94 -1.29 3.18
C SER A 172 -11.40 -1.22 1.74
N ILE A 173 -12.30 -1.34 0.76
CA ILE A 173 -11.98 -1.17 -0.67
C ILE A 173 -11.57 0.27 -0.97
N ALA A 174 -12.33 1.26 -0.51
CA ALA A 174 -12.01 2.68 -0.72
C ALA A 174 -10.63 3.03 -0.15
N ARG A 175 -10.34 2.61 1.09
CA ARG A 175 -9.02 2.78 1.72
C ARG A 175 -7.91 2.11 0.91
N TYR A 176 -8.14 0.91 0.38
CA TYR A 176 -7.16 0.19 -0.44
C TYR A 176 -6.84 0.96 -1.73
N VAL A 177 -7.87 1.38 -2.46
CA VAL A 177 -7.72 2.16 -3.70
C VAL A 177 -6.99 3.48 -3.42
N CYS A 178 -7.37 4.22 -2.38
CA CYS A 178 -6.69 5.46 -2.01
C CYS A 178 -5.21 5.21 -1.68
N SER A 179 -4.89 4.17 -0.90
CA SER A 179 -3.52 3.84 -0.53
C SER A 179 -2.65 3.50 -1.75
N LEU A 180 -3.22 2.77 -2.72
CA LEU A 180 -2.54 2.46 -3.97
C LEU A 180 -2.24 3.72 -4.78
N ASN A 181 -3.24 4.59 -4.98
CA ASN A 181 -3.06 5.83 -5.72
C ASN A 181 -2.04 6.76 -5.04
N CYS A 182 -2.05 6.87 -3.70
CA CYS A 182 -1.03 7.61 -2.96
C CYS A 182 0.39 7.07 -3.21
N THR A 183 0.55 5.74 -3.30
CA THR A 183 1.85 5.13 -3.63
C THR A 183 2.23 5.42 -5.08
N TRP A 184 1.30 5.22 -6.02
CA TRP A 184 1.53 5.39 -7.44
C TRP A 184 1.78 6.83 -7.88
N LEU A 185 1.31 7.81 -7.11
CA LEU A 185 1.67 9.22 -7.30
C LEU A 185 3.19 9.45 -7.15
N VAL A 186 3.88 8.64 -6.34
CA VAL A 186 5.35 8.73 -6.22
C VAL A 186 6.00 8.28 -7.52
N ASN A 187 5.45 7.29 -8.21
CA ASN A 187 5.99 6.81 -9.49
C ASN A 187 5.69 7.77 -10.65
N SER A 188 4.54 8.46 -10.61
CA SER A 188 4.09 9.31 -11.72
C SER A 188 4.31 10.79 -11.44
N ALA A 189 3.54 11.37 -10.50
CA ALA A 189 3.55 12.80 -10.26
C ALA A 189 4.92 13.30 -9.78
N ALA A 190 5.60 12.57 -8.88
CA ALA A 190 6.91 13.01 -8.37
C ALA A 190 8.04 12.96 -9.42
N HIS A 191 7.90 12.16 -10.48
CA HIS A 191 8.85 12.10 -11.60
C HIS A 191 8.58 13.18 -12.66
N MET A 192 7.34 13.64 -12.79
CA MET A 192 6.93 14.61 -13.80
C MET A 192 6.82 16.04 -13.28
N PHE A 193 6.43 16.21 -12.04
CA PHE A 193 6.10 17.50 -11.42
C PHE A 193 6.94 17.69 -10.15
N GLY A 194 7.89 18.61 -10.20
CA GLY A 194 8.74 18.94 -9.06
C GLY A 194 10.03 19.60 -9.49
N ASN A 195 10.65 20.34 -8.57
CA ASN A 195 11.99 20.88 -8.78
C ASN A 195 13.03 19.76 -8.59
N LYS A 196 14.12 19.78 -9.37
CA LYS A 196 15.28 18.88 -9.20
C LYS A 196 16.48 19.65 -8.66
N PRO A 197 16.52 19.96 -7.35
CA PRO A 197 17.57 20.81 -6.78
C PRO A 197 18.92 20.09 -6.59
N TYR A 198 18.95 18.75 -6.58
CA TYR A 198 20.15 17.97 -6.25
C TYR A 198 20.86 17.36 -7.46
N ASP A 199 20.12 16.92 -8.50
CA ASP A 199 20.69 16.36 -9.74
C ASP A 199 20.00 17.01 -10.96
N ARG A 200 20.78 17.54 -11.91
CA ARG A 200 20.31 18.14 -13.16
C ARG A 200 20.42 17.16 -14.33
#